data_AF-G9ZNJ7-F1
#
_entry.id   AF-G9ZNJ7-F1
#
_cell.length_a   1.000
_cell.length_b   1.000
_cell.length_c   1.000
_cell.angle_alpha   90.00
_cell.angle_beta   90.00
_cell.angle_gamma   90.00
#
_symmetry.space_group_name_H-M   'P 1'
#
loop_
_entity.id
_entity.type
_entity.pdbx_description
1 polymer ?
#
loop_
_entity_poly.entity_id
_entity_poly.type
_entity_poly.pdbx_seq_one_letter_code
_entity_poly.pdbx_strand_id
1 'polypeptide(L)'
;MIKKKVIGFMVLGALTGVGMFNNVPASAKSTAHIVYNRALNGSGDSRDVNLTAKNGIYSKPGILKGARVIVSKSKARTLKESNRDNNNFRAYRVIKTSQGTYYYKVVSFDSQYRGWIYGGKSRTGFYGGVTPFTTIKNVSTKSPLTADGKTTYRMPNSLAGNTDNTFFFQEPRYTQYKVGRKADANHKVITSLTKYKDASFTLVRAIQTTRAGDIWYQIAASNQDINGAWIPGNQISSADAVSDSANSGTTGSSTSTTTTTSTSTSNAAASSAALQVATTAGRMDYFNGNSLNESYSSHSDLQTAYSQGYSAAKSDGAKARTDAIADAKNGSALNKSYSNDLGVQRVYESMYNNLETARNQGVQDAKNGKINNVSYSLDADLQAAYQTGFNSVAAGNNIYQLNISFTVDGVD
;
A
#
# COMPACT_ATOMS: atom_id res chain seq x y z
N MET A 1 13.56 -28.18 0.25
CA MET A 1 14.42 -27.15 0.90
C MET A 1 13.71 -25.80 0.83
N ILE A 2 13.19 -25.32 1.97
CA ILE A 2 12.42 -24.08 2.04
C ILE A 2 13.41 -22.90 1.99
N LYS A 3 13.55 -22.28 0.81
CA LYS A 3 14.22 -20.99 0.70
C LYS A 3 13.36 -19.96 1.43
N LYS A 4 13.74 -19.59 2.65
CA LYS A 4 13.19 -18.42 3.35
C LYS A 4 13.55 -17.19 2.50
N LYS A 5 12.69 -16.82 1.54
CA LYS A 5 12.75 -15.52 0.89
C LYS A 5 12.48 -14.50 1.98
N VAL A 6 13.54 -13.85 2.46
CA VAL A 6 13.46 -12.65 3.29
C VAL A 6 12.63 -11.66 2.48
N ILE A 7 11.40 -11.40 2.92
CA ILE A 7 10.58 -10.30 2.39
C ILE A 7 11.40 -9.05 2.66
N GLY A 8 11.99 -8.51 1.59
CA GLY A 8 12.76 -7.29 1.63
C GLY A 8 11.84 -6.16 2.05
N PHE A 9 11.83 -5.86 3.35
CA PHE A 9 11.23 -4.65 3.86
C PHE A 9 11.97 -3.50 3.21
N MET A 10 11.27 -2.74 2.38
CA MET A 10 11.75 -1.43 1.96
C MET A 10 12.07 -0.67 3.24
N VAL A 11 13.36 -0.39 3.43
CA VAL A 11 13.88 0.39 4.56
C VAL A 11 13.07 1.67 4.60
N LEU A 12 12.20 1.80 5.61
CA LEU A 12 11.58 3.07 5.95
C LEU A 12 12.73 4.06 6.12
N GLY A 13 12.80 5.02 5.20
CA GLY A 13 13.90 5.98 5.08
C GLY A 13 14.40 6.42 6.44
N ALA A 14 15.69 6.22 6.65
CA ALA A 14 16.40 6.68 7.82
C ALA A 14 16.24 8.21 7.93
N LEU A 15 15.46 8.65 8.90
CA LEU A 15 15.50 10.02 9.41
C LEU A 15 16.22 9.96 10.76
N THR A 16 17.48 10.35 10.74
CA THR A 16 18.34 10.56 11.91
C THR A 16 17.59 11.41 12.93
N GLY A 17 17.33 10.85 14.11
CA GLY A 17 16.84 11.61 15.25
C GLY A 17 18.05 12.04 16.06
N VAL A 18 18.39 13.33 16.03
CA VAL A 18 19.40 13.90 16.92
C VAL A 18 18.86 13.82 18.36
N GLY A 19 19.50 13.03 19.20
CA GLY A 19 19.31 13.08 20.65
C GLY A 19 20.40 13.94 21.25
N MET A 20 20.04 15.11 21.79
CA MET A 20 20.93 15.86 22.68
C MET A 20 20.76 15.30 24.09
N PHE A 21 21.87 14.87 24.70
CA PHE A 21 21.93 14.55 26.13
C PHE A 21 22.32 15.84 26.87
N ASN A 22 21.39 16.43 27.61
CA ASN A 22 21.72 17.41 28.64
C ASN A 22 21.39 16.79 30.01
N ASN A 23 22.38 16.70 30.89
CA ASN A 23 22.19 16.42 32.30
C ASN A 23 21.50 17.64 32.93
N VAL A 24 20.26 17.48 33.39
CA VAL A 24 19.52 18.47 34.20
C VAL A 24 19.37 17.88 35.60
N PRO A 25 19.60 18.66 36.67
CA PRO A 25 19.39 18.20 38.04
C PRO A 25 17.94 17.77 38.26
N ALA A 26 17.76 16.77 39.13
CA ALA A 26 16.50 16.09 39.37
C ALA A 26 15.39 17.06 39.87
N SER A 27 14.49 17.41 38.95
CA SER A 27 13.22 18.07 39.25
C SER A 27 12.09 17.04 39.28
N ALA A 28 11.01 17.34 40.03
CA ALA A 28 9.86 16.48 40.28
C ALA A 28 9.40 15.69 39.03
N LYS A 29 9.03 14.41 39.22
CA LYS A 29 8.69 13.46 38.15
C LYS A 29 7.69 14.06 37.16
N SER A 30 8.20 14.59 36.05
CA SER A 30 7.37 15.20 35.03
C SER A 30 6.42 14.17 34.44
N THR A 31 5.17 14.56 34.23
CA THR A 31 4.17 13.67 33.63
C THR A 31 4.55 13.41 32.17
N ALA A 32 4.41 12.15 31.75
CA ALA A 32 4.68 11.78 30.36
C ALA A 32 3.81 12.63 29.42
N HIS A 33 4.39 13.10 28.32
CA HIS A 33 3.71 13.88 27.28
C HIS A 33 4.21 13.47 25.89
N ILE A 34 3.56 13.94 24.83
CA ILE A 34 3.90 13.63 23.44
C ILE A 34 4.95 14.63 22.96
N VAL A 35 6.06 14.14 22.43
CA VAL A 35 7.14 14.98 21.86
C VAL A 35 7.25 14.84 20.35
N TYR A 36 6.58 13.84 19.77
CA TYR A 36 6.63 13.52 18.35
C TYR A 36 5.32 12.86 17.93
N ASN A 37 4.75 13.27 16.81
CA ASN A 37 3.54 12.67 16.25
C ASN A 37 3.53 12.80 14.73
N ARG A 38 3.64 11.67 14.02
CA ARG A 38 3.72 11.67 12.56
C ARG A 38 2.83 10.58 11.97
N ALA A 39 2.32 10.85 10.77
CA ALA A 39 1.73 9.81 9.94
C ALA A 39 2.81 8.81 9.52
N LEU A 40 2.42 7.54 9.37
CA LEU A 40 3.27 6.55 8.73
C LEU A 40 3.11 6.68 7.22
N ASN A 41 4.23 6.84 6.53
CA ASN A 41 4.33 6.88 5.08
C ASN A 41 4.45 5.46 4.51
N GLY A 42 4.38 5.33 3.19
CA GLY A 42 4.39 4.04 2.48
C GLY A 42 2.99 3.59 2.06
N SER A 43 2.95 2.47 1.34
CA SER A 43 1.73 1.89 0.81
C SER A 43 0.76 1.41 1.89
N GLY A 44 -0.46 1.03 1.48
CA GLY A 44 -1.41 0.36 2.38
C GLY A 44 -0.81 -0.93 2.94
N ASP A 45 -0.31 -1.78 2.05
CA ASP A 45 0.17 -3.14 2.31
C ASP A 45 1.34 -3.17 3.30
N SER A 46 2.31 -2.26 3.13
CA SER A 46 3.46 -2.12 4.04
C SER A 46 3.08 -1.71 5.47
N ARG A 47 1.85 -1.23 5.66
CA ARG A 47 1.32 -0.77 6.94
C ARG A 47 0.32 -1.75 7.56
N ASP A 48 0.13 -2.90 6.92
CA ASP A 48 -0.68 -3.97 7.47
C ASP A 48 0.05 -4.74 8.53
N VAL A 49 -0.67 -4.91 9.63
CA VAL A 49 -0.11 -5.45 10.84
C VAL A 49 -1.05 -6.44 11.50
N ASN A 50 -0.46 -7.38 12.22
CA ASN A 50 -1.15 -8.16 13.22
C ASN A 50 -0.75 -7.66 14.61
N LEU A 51 -1.59 -7.91 15.62
CA LEU A 51 -1.28 -7.60 17.00
C LEU A 51 -0.28 -8.63 17.56
N THR A 52 0.66 -8.20 18.41
CA THR A 52 1.51 -9.15 19.16
C THR A 52 0.81 -9.73 20.39
N ALA A 53 -0.29 -9.12 20.81
CA ALA A 53 -1.02 -9.38 22.05
C ALA A 53 -0.22 -9.16 23.36
N LYS A 54 0.98 -8.55 23.29
CA LYS A 54 1.75 -8.16 24.50
C LYS A 54 1.12 -6.96 25.21
N ASN A 55 0.37 -6.14 24.47
CA ASN A 55 -0.21 -4.89 24.92
C ASN A 55 -1.66 -4.74 24.42
N GLY A 56 -2.47 -4.00 25.17
CA GLY A 56 -3.81 -3.59 24.73
C GLY A 56 -3.76 -2.37 23.80
N ILE A 57 -4.92 -2.02 23.25
CA ILE A 57 -5.13 -0.78 22.48
C ILE A 57 -5.82 0.23 23.40
N TYR A 58 -5.32 1.46 23.42
CA TYR A 58 -5.77 2.51 24.34
C TYR A 58 -6.26 3.75 23.59
N SER A 59 -7.09 4.58 24.22
CA SER A 59 -7.64 5.81 23.62
C SER A 59 -6.57 6.86 23.31
N LYS A 60 -5.54 6.91 24.15
CA LYS A 60 -4.31 7.69 24.01
C LYS A 60 -3.14 6.78 24.47
N PRO A 61 -1.88 7.16 24.28
CA PRO A 61 -0.75 6.35 24.71
C PRO A 61 -0.91 5.93 26.17
N GLY A 62 -0.78 4.63 26.44
CA GLY A 62 -1.17 4.03 27.72
C GLY A 62 -0.43 4.59 28.94
N ILE A 63 0.70 5.28 28.74
CA ILE A 63 1.49 5.92 29.80
C ILE A 63 1.00 7.32 30.17
N LEU A 64 0.10 7.92 29.37
CA LEU A 64 -0.46 9.24 29.65
C LEU A 64 -1.63 9.13 30.63
N LYS A 65 -1.78 10.14 31.49
CA LYS A 65 -2.91 10.23 32.43
C LYS A 65 -4.26 10.16 31.70
N GLY A 66 -5.16 9.33 32.21
CA GLY A 66 -6.50 9.14 31.66
C GLY A 66 -6.56 8.33 30.36
N ALA A 67 -5.54 7.54 30.03
CA ALA A 67 -5.63 6.55 28.97
C ALA A 67 -6.65 5.46 29.32
N ARG A 68 -7.64 5.25 28.44
CA ARG A 68 -8.67 4.23 28.60
C ARG A 68 -8.35 3.02 27.73
N VAL A 69 -8.62 1.83 28.23
CA VAL A 69 -8.51 0.59 27.45
C VAL A 69 -9.65 0.54 26.44
N ILE A 70 -9.31 0.45 25.14
CA ILE A 70 -10.26 0.21 24.04
C ILE A 70 -10.31 -1.29 23.73
N VAL A 71 -9.14 -1.94 23.72
CA VAL A 71 -9.00 -3.39 23.58
C VAL A 71 -8.08 -3.89 24.68
N SER A 72 -8.59 -4.78 25.52
CA SER A 72 -7.78 -5.42 26.57
C SER A 72 -6.70 -6.33 25.97
N LYS A 73 -5.69 -6.69 26.77
CA LYS A 73 -4.67 -7.67 26.35
C LYS A 73 -5.29 -9.02 25.96
N SER A 74 -6.31 -9.48 26.69
CA SER A 74 -7.02 -10.73 26.39
C SER A 74 -7.75 -10.65 25.06
N LYS A 75 -8.49 -9.58 24.79
CA LYS A 75 -9.18 -9.39 23.49
C LYS A 75 -8.19 -9.22 22.35
N ALA A 76 -7.06 -8.53 22.57
CA ALA A 76 -5.99 -8.42 21.58
C ALA A 76 -5.41 -9.80 21.20
N ARG A 77 -5.32 -10.74 22.15
CA ARG A 77 -4.95 -12.13 21.86
C ARG A 77 -6.01 -12.84 21.00
N THR A 78 -7.29 -12.69 21.32
CA THR A 78 -8.37 -13.26 20.48
C THR A 78 -8.34 -12.70 19.05
N LEU A 79 -8.10 -11.39 18.89
CA LEU A 79 -8.03 -10.76 17.58
C LEU A 79 -6.78 -11.21 16.79
N LYS A 80 -5.64 -11.37 17.47
CA LYS A 80 -4.41 -11.90 16.88
C LYS A 80 -4.63 -13.26 16.23
N GLU A 81 -5.30 -14.18 16.93
CA GLU A 81 -5.54 -15.57 16.51
C GLU A 81 -6.82 -15.76 15.67
N SER A 82 -7.54 -14.68 15.35
CA SER A 82 -8.80 -14.80 14.62
C SER A 82 -8.60 -15.28 13.18
N ASN A 83 -9.48 -16.16 12.72
CA ASN A 83 -9.63 -16.58 11.33
C ASN A 83 -10.49 -15.63 10.48
N ARG A 84 -10.86 -14.45 10.98
CA ARG A 84 -11.71 -13.49 10.24
C ARG A 84 -10.86 -12.36 9.66
N ASP A 85 -10.95 -12.14 8.35
CA ASP A 85 -10.15 -11.10 7.68
C ASP A 85 -10.49 -9.67 8.15
N ASN A 86 -11.71 -9.43 8.64
CA ASN A 86 -12.08 -8.13 9.20
C ASN A 86 -11.28 -7.76 10.48
N ASN A 87 -10.62 -8.73 11.11
CA ASN A 87 -9.72 -8.53 12.24
C ASN A 87 -8.26 -8.27 11.83
N ASN A 88 -8.00 -7.99 10.55
CA ASN A 88 -6.75 -7.37 10.10
C ASN A 88 -6.65 -5.92 10.60
N PHE A 89 -5.42 -5.44 10.83
CA PHE A 89 -5.16 -4.10 11.34
C PHE A 89 -4.23 -3.31 10.42
N ARG A 90 -4.43 -1.99 10.39
CA ARG A 90 -3.49 -1.04 9.79
C ARG A 90 -2.86 -0.15 10.85
N ALA A 91 -1.54 -0.01 10.82
CA ALA A 91 -0.84 1.05 11.57
C ALA A 91 -0.67 2.28 10.68
N TYR A 92 -1.11 3.46 11.12
CA TYR A 92 -1.11 4.66 10.26
C TYR A 92 -0.49 5.91 10.89
N ARG A 93 -0.13 5.86 12.17
CA ARG A 93 0.66 6.92 12.83
C ARG A 93 1.63 6.32 13.84
N VAL A 94 2.66 7.09 14.14
CA VAL A 94 3.61 6.81 15.22
C VAL A 94 3.81 8.06 16.06
N ILE A 95 3.96 7.88 17.36
CA ILE A 95 4.35 8.94 18.29
C ILE A 95 5.56 8.51 19.13
N LYS A 96 6.26 9.50 19.68
CA LYS A 96 7.26 9.32 20.76
C LYS A 96 6.79 10.12 21.97
N THR A 97 6.94 9.55 23.15
CA THR A 97 6.70 10.25 24.41
C THR A 97 7.99 10.86 24.97
N SER A 98 7.87 11.77 25.93
CA SER A 98 9.00 12.35 26.67
C SER A 98 9.85 11.29 27.39
N GLN A 99 9.31 10.10 27.62
CA GLN A 99 10.01 8.97 28.24
C GLN A 99 10.69 8.05 27.21
N GLY A 100 10.81 8.49 25.96
CA GLY A 100 11.49 7.73 24.90
C GLY A 100 10.73 6.50 24.40
N THR A 101 9.45 6.37 24.72
CA THR A 101 8.61 5.25 24.27
C THR A 101 7.81 5.60 23.02
N TYR A 102 7.65 4.62 22.14
CA TYR A 102 6.88 4.75 20.91
C TYR A 102 5.52 4.09 21.03
N TYR A 103 4.52 4.66 20.36
CA TYR A 103 3.20 4.06 20.19
C TYR A 103 2.76 4.17 18.74
N TYR A 104 2.07 3.13 18.27
CA TYR A 104 1.47 3.09 16.94
C TYR A 104 -0.03 3.32 17.04
N LYS A 105 -0.58 4.18 16.17
CA LYS A 105 -2.03 4.31 16.02
C LYS A 105 -2.51 3.26 15.04
N VAL A 106 -3.41 2.40 15.50
CA VAL A 106 -3.92 1.25 14.76
C VAL A 106 -5.43 1.35 14.54
N VAL A 107 -5.92 0.66 13.51
CA VAL A 107 -7.34 0.51 13.21
C VAL A 107 -7.61 -0.88 12.65
N SER A 108 -8.69 -1.56 13.08
CA SER A 108 -9.15 -2.80 12.46
C SER A 108 -9.80 -2.53 11.09
N PHE A 109 -9.83 -3.51 10.20
CA PHE A 109 -10.34 -3.29 8.84
C PHE A 109 -11.84 -3.07 8.76
N ASP A 110 -12.61 -3.58 9.74
CA ASP A 110 -14.01 -3.21 9.96
C ASP A 110 -14.21 -1.91 10.77
N SER A 111 -13.13 -1.23 11.14
CA SER A 111 -13.14 0.00 11.94
C SER A 111 -13.69 -0.12 13.37
N GLN A 112 -14.02 -1.32 13.85
CA GLN A 112 -14.53 -1.51 15.22
C GLN A 112 -13.53 -1.09 16.31
N TYR A 113 -12.23 -1.29 16.05
CA TYR A 113 -11.19 -0.99 17.03
C TYR A 113 -10.23 0.07 16.48
N ARG A 114 -10.04 1.15 17.24
CA ARG A 114 -9.08 2.21 16.91
C ARG A 114 -8.43 2.77 18.16
N GLY A 115 -7.11 2.91 18.16
CA GLY A 115 -6.40 3.51 19.28
C GLY A 115 -4.89 3.39 19.16
N TRP A 116 -4.20 3.57 20.29
CA TRP A 116 -2.75 3.55 20.42
C TRP A 116 -2.29 2.28 21.11
N ILE A 117 -1.31 1.61 20.52
CA ILE A 117 -0.67 0.41 21.08
C ILE A 117 0.83 0.68 21.29
N TYR A 118 1.35 0.21 22.42
CA TYR A 118 2.76 0.39 22.78
C TYR A 118 3.68 -0.32 21.78
N GLY A 119 4.62 0.43 21.21
CA GLY A 119 5.55 0.02 20.16
C GLY A 119 6.98 -0.23 20.63
N GLY A 120 7.27 -0.12 21.93
CA GLY A 120 8.62 -0.28 22.48
C GLY A 120 9.40 1.04 22.62
N LYS A 121 10.72 0.93 22.77
CA LYS A 121 11.65 2.07 22.90
C LYS A 121 12.40 2.40 21.60
N SER A 122 12.27 1.57 20.58
CA SER A 122 12.84 1.83 19.25
C SER A 122 11.75 2.26 18.27
N ARG A 123 12.12 3.17 17.36
CA ARG A 123 11.31 3.53 16.19
C ARG A 123 11.51 2.57 15.02
N THR A 124 12.65 1.89 14.98
CA THR A 124 12.97 0.94 13.91
C THR A 124 12.15 -0.31 14.14
N GLY A 125 11.18 -0.59 13.27
CA GLY A 125 10.35 -1.79 13.28
C GLY A 125 9.09 -1.71 14.15
N PHE A 126 8.07 -2.44 13.72
CA PHE A 126 6.89 -2.76 14.50
C PHE A 126 7.28 -3.73 15.62
N TYR A 127 7.91 -3.23 16.68
CA TYR A 127 8.20 -4.02 17.87
C TYR A 127 7.21 -3.68 18.99
N GLY A 128 7.16 -4.50 20.04
CA GLY A 128 6.37 -4.23 21.26
C GLY A 128 4.86 -4.48 21.20
N GLY A 129 4.18 -4.16 20.09
CA GLY A 129 2.71 -4.13 20.04
C GLY A 129 2.07 -4.72 18.79
N VAL A 130 2.70 -4.56 17.64
CA VAL A 130 2.21 -5.04 16.35
C VAL A 130 3.36 -5.67 15.57
N THR A 131 3.07 -6.41 14.50
CA THR A 131 4.06 -6.98 13.56
C THR A 131 3.55 -6.82 12.13
N PRO A 132 4.40 -6.73 11.11
CA PRO A 132 3.95 -6.80 9.71
C PRO A 132 3.07 -8.02 9.47
N PHE A 133 2.06 -7.89 8.61
CA PHE A 133 1.17 -9.00 8.28
C PHE A 133 0.73 -8.95 6.83
N THR A 134 1.00 -10.02 6.09
CA THR A 134 0.51 -10.19 4.72
C THR A 134 -0.91 -10.72 4.76
N THR A 135 -1.86 -9.96 4.25
CA THR A 135 -3.30 -10.28 4.29
C THR A 135 -3.73 -11.28 3.22
N ILE A 136 -2.88 -11.52 2.23
CA ILE A 136 -3.09 -12.44 1.11
C ILE A 136 -1.90 -13.35 0.88
N LYS A 137 -2.12 -14.46 0.20
CA LYS A 137 -1.10 -15.38 -0.29
C LYS A 137 -1.54 -15.96 -1.63
N ASN A 138 -0.58 -16.52 -2.37
CA ASN A 138 -0.92 -17.33 -3.55
C ASN A 138 -1.73 -18.55 -3.09
N VAL A 139 -2.65 -19.00 -3.94
CA VAL A 139 -3.53 -20.12 -3.60
C VAL A 139 -2.69 -21.39 -3.40
N SER A 140 -2.75 -21.98 -2.20
CA SER A 140 -1.98 -23.19 -1.85
C SER A 140 -2.74 -24.49 -2.07
N THR A 141 -4.07 -24.43 -2.17
CA THR A 141 -4.97 -25.57 -2.47
C THR A 141 -5.38 -25.55 -3.94
N LYS A 142 -5.84 -26.68 -4.49
CA LYS A 142 -6.40 -26.68 -5.85
C LYS A 142 -7.63 -25.77 -5.85
N SER A 143 -7.46 -24.58 -6.44
CA SER A 143 -8.52 -23.62 -6.66
C SER A 143 -9.66 -24.32 -7.44
N PRO A 144 -10.94 -24.10 -7.09
CA PRO A 144 -12.03 -24.77 -7.78
C PRO A 144 -12.09 -24.38 -9.27
N LEU A 145 -11.69 -23.14 -9.58
CA LEU A 145 -11.51 -22.64 -10.94
C LEU A 145 -10.05 -22.30 -11.21
N THR A 146 -9.66 -22.37 -12.47
CA THR A 146 -8.31 -22.00 -12.91
C THR A 146 -8.33 -20.57 -13.42
N ALA A 147 -7.44 -19.73 -12.90
CA ALA A 147 -7.23 -18.36 -13.40
C ALA A 147 -6.29 -18.38 -14.62
N ASP A 148 -6.79 -18.93 -15.71
CA ASP A 148 -6.04 -19.11 -16.96
C ASP A 148 -6.14 -17.92 -17.93
N GLY A 149 -7.00 -16.95 -17.66
CA GLY A 149 -7.30 -15.83 -18.55
C GLY A 149 -8.04 -16.21 -19.83
N LYS A 150 -8.51 -17.46 -19.95
CA LYS A 150 -9.10 -18.04 -21.18
C LYS A 150 -10.55 -18.42 -20.99
N THR A 151 -10.85 -19.15 -19.92
CA THR A 151 -12.20 -19.64 -19.68
C THR A 151 -13.10 -18.44 -19.42
N THR A 152 -14.13 -18.30 -20.27
CA THR A 152 -15.10 -17.22 -20.15
C THR A 152 -16.21 -17.62 -19.21
N TYR A 153 -16.51 -16.74 -18.27
CA TYR A 153 -17.56 -16.90 -17.28
C TYR A 153 -18.56 -15.75 -17.40
N ARG A 154 -19.74 -15.95 -16.81
CA ARG A 154 -20.71 -14.88 -16.51
C ARG A 154 -20.94 -14.81 -15.01
N MET A 155 -21.56 -13.71 -14.58
CA MET A 155 -22.04 -13.63 -13.20
C MET A 155 -23.15 -14.68 -12.99
N PRO A 156 -23.19 -15.39 -11.84
CA PRO A 156 -24.25 -16.35 -11.58
C PRO A 156 -25.65 -15.71 -11.66
N ASN A 157 -26.59 -16.45 -12.23
CA ASN A 157 -27.98 -15.99 -12.36
C ASN A 157 -28.64 -15.66 -11.01
N SER A 158 -28.21 -16.32 -9.94
CA SER A 158 -28.67 -16.05 -8.57
C SER A 158 -28.33 -14.63 -8.07
N LEU A 159 -27.39 -13.93 -8.72
CA LEU A 159 -26.98 -12.57 -8.37
C LEU A 159 -27.52 -11.51 -9.35
N ALA A 160 -28.09 -11.92 -10.48
CA ALA A 160 -28.50 -11.04 -11.57
C ALA A 160 -29.58 -10.00 -11.19
N GLY A 161 -30.42 -10.31 -10.20
CA GLY A 161 -31.48 -9.43 -9.70
C GLY A 161 -31.07 -8.55 -8.51
N ASN A 162 -29.85 -8.70 -7.98
CA ASN A 162 -29.50 -8.06 -6.72
C ASN A 162 -29.29 -6.55 -6.87
N THR A 163 -30.02 -5.79 -6.07
CA THR A 163 -29.85 -4.33 -5.92
C THR A 163 -28.59 -3.95 -5.15
N ASP A 164 -27.98 -4.92 -4.47
CA ASP A 164 -26.72 -4.77 -3.74
C ASP A 164 -25.58 -5.46 -4.48
N ASN A 165 -24.48 -4.74 -4.67
CA ASN A 165 -23.24 -5.29 -5.20
C ASN A 165 -22.55 -6.12 -4.12
N THR A 166 -22.67 -7.44 -4.19
CA THR A 166 -21.92 -8.39 -3.36
C THR A 166 -20.77 -9.08 -4.10
N PHE A 167 -20.61 -8.81 -5.40
CA PHE A 167 -19.80 -9.61 -6.30
C PHE A 167 -18.56 -8.88 -6.81
N PHE A 168 -18.66 -7.60 -7.22
CA PHE A 168 -17.53 -6.85 -7.77
C PHE A 168 -16.88 -5.93 -6.74
N PHE A 169 -15.60 -6.16 -6.46
CA PHE A 169 -14.80 -5.39 -5.52
C PHE A 169 -13.59 -4.74 -6.18
N GLN A 170 -13.08 -3.66 -5.59
CA GLN A 170 -11.83 -3.03 -6.02
C GLN A 170 -10.62 -3.93 -5.73
N GLU A 171 -10.67 -4.60 -4.60
CA GLU A 171 -9.70 -5.58 -4.10
C GLU A 171 -10.46 -6.62 -3.27
N PRO A 172 -9.86 -7.76 -2.91
CA PRO A 172 -10.48 -8.70 -2.01
C PRO A 172 -10.85 -8.07 -0.67
N ARG A 173 -12.06 -8.36 -0.19
CA ARG A 173 -12.59 -7.68 0.99
C ARG A 173 -11.69 -7.95 2.20
N TYR A 174 -11.38 -6.89 2.94
CA TYR A 174 -10.52 -6.95 4.13
C TYR A 174 -9.08 -7.42 3.88
N THR A 175 -8.56 -7.27 2.66
CA THR A 175 -7.12 -7.40 2.41
C THR A 175 -6.38 -6.08 2.51
N GLN A 176 -7.09 -4.96 2.36
CA GLN A 176 -6.64 -3.62 2.73
C GLN A 176 -7.69 -2.88 3.60
N TYR A 177 -7.25 -1.86 4.35
CA TYR A 177 -8.16 -0.97 5.07
C TYR A 177 -8.95 -0.11 4.07
N LYS A 178 -10.29 -0.10 4.20
CA LYS A 178 -11.25 0.58 3.32
C LYS A 178 -11.38 0.02 1.90
N VAL A 179 -11.11 -1.27 1.70
CA VAL A 179 -11.51 -1.93 0.46
C VAL A 179 -13.02 -1.80 0.24
N GLY A 180 -13.39 -1.21 -0.89
CA GLY A 180 -14.77 -0.97 -1.29
C GLY A 180 -15.22 -1.85 -2.44
N ARG A 181 -16.48 -1.63 -2.84
CA ARG A 181 -17.03 -2.17 -4.09
C ARG A 181 -16.32 -1.52 -5.27
N LYS A 182 -16.25 -2.26 -6.39
CA LYS A 182 -15.71 -1.74 -7.66
C LYS A 182 -16.39 -0.42 -8.01
N ALA A 183 -15.61 0.55 -8.47
CA ALA A 183 -16.13 1.75 -9.10
C ALA A 183 -16.16 1.53 -10.62
N ASP A 184 -17.19 2.06 -11.27
CA ASP A 184 -17.35 2.03 -12.72
C ASP A 184 -16.32 2.91 -13.44
N ALA A 185 -16.38 2.95 -14.78
CA ALA A 185 -15.45 3.72 -15.59
C ALA A 185 -15.49 5.25 -15.32
N ASN A 186 -16.58 5.74 -14.70
CA ASN A 186 -16.75 7.14 -14.31
C ASN A 186 -16.43 7.38 -12.81
N HIS A 187 -15.75 6.43 -12.16
CA HIS A 187 -15.39 6.47 -10.75
C HIS A 187 -16.57 6.46 -9.76
N LYS A 188 -17.77 6.07 -10.20
CA LYS A 188 -18.92 5.89 -9.32
C LYS A 188 -18.94 4.47 -8.77
N VAL A 189 -19.17 4.33 -7.47
CA VAL A 189 -19.28 3.02 -6.83
C VAL A 189 -20.42 2.22 -7.46
N ILE A 190 -20.13 0.99 -7.93
CA ILE A 190 -21.14 0.06 -8.41
C ILE A 190 -21.92 -0.45 -7.20
N THR A 191 -23.17 0.01 -7.07
CA THR A 191 -24.05 -0.36 -5.95
C THR A 191 -24.98 -1.53 -6.27
N SER A 192 -25.31 -1.78 -7.54
CA SER A 192 -26.25 -2.81 -8.01
C SER A 192 -25.61 -3.69 -9.09
N LEU A 193 -26.03 -4.97 -9.15
CA LEU A 193 -25.55 -5.96 -10.13
C LEU A 193 -26.42 -6.06 -11.38
N THR A 194 -27.61 -5.45 -11.39
CA THR A 194 -28.62 -5.62 -12.46
C THR A 194 -28.10 -5.30 -13.86
N LYS A 195 -27.21 -4.31 -13.99
CA LYS A 195 -26.57 -3.92 -15.27
C LYS A 195 -25.61 -4.97 -15.83
N TYR A 196 -25.13 -5.89 -15.00
CA TYR A 196 -23.99 -6.77 -15.32
C TYR A 196 -24.38 -8.24 -15.47
N LYS A 197 -25.67 -8.58 -15.48
CA LYS A 197 -26.16 -9.97 -15.58
C LYS A 197 -25.59 -10.74 -16.78
N ASP A 198 -25.42 -10.06 -17.92
CA ASP A 198 -24.91 -10.66 -19.15
C ASP A 198 -23.43 -10.33 -19.40
N ALA A 199 -22.75 -9.70 -18.46
CA ALA A 199 -21.35 -9.35 -18.62
C ALA A 199 -20.49 -10.62 -18.55
N SER A 200 -19.70 -10.85 -19.59
CA SER A 200 -18.71 -11.93 -19.64
C SER A 200 -17.34 -11.45 -19.19
N PHE A 201 -16.58 -12.36 -18.58
CA PHE A 201 -15.23 -12.09 -18.11
C PHE A 201 -14.40 -13.37 -18.03
N THR A 202 -13.07 -13.23 -18.03
CA THR A 202 -12.13 -14.32 -17.76
C THR A 202 -11.44 -14.11 -16.42
N LEU A 203 -10.90 -15.18 -15.82
CA LEU A 203 -10.19 -15.13 -14.54
C LEU A 203 -8.68 -15.03 -14.79
N VAL A 204 -8.05 -13.93 -14.38
CA VAL A 204 -6.62 -13.67 -14.71
C VAL A 204 -5.65 -13.91 -13.56
N ARG A 205 -6.16 -13.86 -12.32
CA ARG A 205 -5.39 -14.13 -11.10
C ARG A 205 -6.28 -14.76 -10.04
N ALA A 206 -5.70 -15.67 -9.25
CA ALA A 206 -6.31 -16.21 -8.05
C ALA A 206 -5.41 -15.94 -6.85
N ILE A 207 -5.99 -15.48 -5.75
CA ILE A 207 -5.31 -15.35 -4.45
C ILE A 207 -6.16 -15.93 -3.34
N GLN A 208 -5.56 -16.12 -2.17
CA GLN A 208 -6.24 -16.58 -0.97
C GLN A 208 -5.99 -15.60 0.18
N THR A 209 -7.02 -15.29 0.98
CA THR A 209 -6.84 -14.49 2.20
C THR A 209 -6.08 -15.30 3.27
N THR A 210 -5.24 -14.62 4.05
CA THR A 210 -4.36 -15.31 5.01
C THR A 210 -5.11 -15.83 6.23
N ARG A 211 -6.17 -15.15 6.71
CA ARG A 211 -6.90 -15.57 7.93
C ARG A 211 -8.05 -16.52 7.62
N ALA A 212 -8.99 -16.10 6.76
CA ALA A 212 -10.17 -16.92 6.47
C ALA A 212 -9.87 -18.05 5.48
N GLY A 213 -8.85 -17.87 4.62
CA GLY A 213 -8.58 -18.83 3.56
C GLY A 213 -9.51 -18.68 2.36
N ASP A 214 -10.22 -17.55 2.25
CA ASP A 214 -11.17 -17.31 1.17
C ASP A 214 -10.41 -17.09 -0.14
N ILE A 215 -10.84 -17.76 -1.20
CA ILE A 215 -10.30 -17.58 -2.55
C ILE A 215 -10.97 -16.40 -3.22
N TRP A 216 -10.18 -15.60 -3.93
CA TRP A 216 -10.64 -14.47 -4.73
C TRP A 216 -10.02 -14.53 -6.12
N TYR A 217 -10.82 -14.18 -7.12
CA TYR A 217 -10.36 -14.09 -8.50
C TYR A 217 -10.36 -12.64 -8.98
N GLN A 218 -9.30 -12.24 -9.67
CA GLN A 218 -9.30 -11.02 -10.45
C GLN A 218 -9.82 -11.33 -11.84
N ILE A 219 -10.70 -10.48 -12.36
CA ILE A 219 -11.33 -10.68 -13.66
C ILE A 219 -10.79 -9.73 -14.72
N ALA A 220 -10.84 -10.18 -15.97
CA ALA A 220 -10.72 -9.31 -17.14
C ALA A 220 -12.02 -9.34 -17.95
N ALA A 221 -12.51 -8.16 -18.33
CA ALA A 221 -13.77 -7.99 -19.03
C ALA A 221 -13.63 -6.92 -20.11
N SER A 222 -14.39 -7.05 -21.21
CA SER A 222 -14.53 -5.97 -22.20
C SER A 222 -15.29 -4.77 -21.65
N ASN A 223 -16.20 -5.00 -20.69
CA ASN A 223 -16.90 -3.96 -19.97
C ASN A 223 -15.95 -3.26 -18.99
N GLN A 224 -15.64 -2.00 -19.28
CA GLN A 224 -14.70 -1.19 -18.50
C GLN A 224 -15.13 -0.94 -17.06
N ASP A 225 -16.43 -0.99 -16.75
CA ASP A 225 -16.93 -0.79 -15.38
C ASP A 225 -16.40 -1.88 -14.44
N ILE A 226 -16.30 -3.11 -14.93
CA ILE A 226 -15.96 -4.29 -14.12
C ILE A 226 -14.56 -4.84 -14.43
N ASN A 227 -13.90 -4.37 -15.49
CA ASN A 227 -12.56 -4.83 -15.86
C ASN A 227 -11.57 -4.64 -14.69
N GLY A 228 -10.82 -5.69 -14.36
CA GLY A 228 -9.89 -5.72 -13.23
C GLY A 228 -10.53 -5.82 -11.84
N ALA A 229 -11.86 -6.00 -11.74
CA ALA A 229 -12.52 -6.23 -10.45
C ALA A 229 -12.08 -7.56 -9.81
N TRP A 230 -12.23 -7.63 -8.49
CA TRP A 230 -12.08 -8.86 -7.73
C TRP A 230 -13.45 -9.44 -7.37
N ILE A 231 -13.59 -10.76 -7.50
CA ILE A 231 -14.82 -11.50 -7.19
C ILE A 231 -14.57 -12.59 -6.12
N PRO A 232 -15.52 -12.85 -5.21
CA PRO A 232 -15.43 -13.95 -4.26
C PRO A 232 -15.46 -15.30 -4.96
N GLY A 233 -14.48 -16.16 -4.70
CA GLY A 233 -14.38 -17.48 -5.34
C GLY A 233 -15.48 -18.46 -4.93
N ASN A 234 -16.17 -18.21 -3.81
CA ASN A 234 -17.33 -19.00 -3.38
C ASN A 234 -18.66 -18.55 -4.04
N GLN A 235 -18.65 -17.50 -4.84
CA GLN A 235 -19.81 -17.02 -5.61
C GLN A 235 -19.67 -17.32 -7.11
N ILE A 236 -18.74 -18.17 -7.52
CA ILE A 236 -18.57 -18.56 -8.93
C ILE A 236 -18.14 -20.01 -9.02
N SER A 237 -18.60 -20.70 -10.05
CA SER A 237 -18.39 -22.13 -10.25
C SER A 237 -18.19 -22.47 -11.73
N SER A 238 -17.89 -23.74 -12.02
CA SER A 238 -17.76 -24.21 -13.41
C SER A 238 -19.09 -24.17 -14.17
N ALA A 239 -20.23 -24.15 -13.47
CA ALA A 239 -21.55 -24.02 -14.10
C ALA A 239 -21.79 -22.61 -14.68
N ASP A 240 -21.02 -21.62 -14.22
CA ASP A 240 -21.09 -20.24 -14.71
C ASP A 240 -20.18 -20.01 -15.94
N ALA A 241 -19.44 -21.05 -16.37
CA ALA A 241 -18.65 -21.00 -17.59
C ALA A 241 -19.58 -20.92 -18.81
N VAL A 242 -19.26 -20.01 -19.72
CA VAL A 242 -19.97 -19.87 -20.99
C VAL A 242 -19.45 -20.97 -21.92
N SER A 243 -20.32 -21.90 -22.30
CA SER A 243 -20.01 -22.82 -23.39
C SER A 243 -19.98 -22.03 -24.69
N ASP A 244 -18.92 -22.17 -25.50
CA ASP A 244 -18.92 -21.70 -26.88
C ASP A 244 -19.97 -22.51 -27.66
N SER A 245 -21.24 -22.11 -27.57
CA SER A 245 -22.20 -22.44 -28.61
C SER A 245 -21.86 -21.53 -29.78
N ALA A 246 -21.01 -22.02 -30.68
CA ALA A 246 -20.84 -21.43 -31.99
C ALA A 246 -22.23 -21.21 -32.58
N ASN A 247 -22.56 -19.96 -32.85
CA ASN A 247 -23.72 -19.58 -33.62
C ASN A 247 -23.55 -20.14 -35.04
N SER A 248 -24.19 -21.25 -35.36
CA SER A 248 -24.55 -21.62 -36.72
C SER A 248 -25.97 -22.14 -36.71
N GLY A 249 -26.84 -21.47 -37.45
CA GLY A 249 -28.26 -21.77 -37.49
C GLY A 249 -28.61 -23.09 -38.18
N THR A 250 -29.86 -23.48 -37.92
CA THR A 250 -30.74 -24.39 -38.69
C THR A 250 -30.67 -25.91 -38.40
N THR A 251 -31.80 -26.35 -37.81
CA THR A 251 -32.55 -27.63 -37.99
C THR A 251 -31.95 -28.99 -37.59
N GLY A 252 -32.63 -29.66 -36.66
CA GLY A 252 -32.95 -31.09 -36.79
C GLY A 252 -32.50 -32.05 -35.66
N SER A 253 -33.47 -32.45 -34.82
CA SER A 253 -33.65 -33.76 -34.18
C SER A 253 -32.64 -34.34 -33.16
N SER A 254 -33.23 -34.90 -32.11
CA SER A 254 -32.71 -35.61 -30.93
C SER A 254 -31.57 -36.61 -31.14
N THR A 255 -30.65 -36.72 -30.17
CA THR A 255 -30.42 -37.91 -29.31
C THR A 255 -29.28 -37.67 -28.29
N SER A 256 -29.44 -38.27 -27.12
CA SER A 256 -28.63 -38.15 -25.91
C SER A 256 -27.24 -38.82 -25.97
N THR A 257 -26.34 -38.27 -25.15
CA THR A 257 -25.16 -38.90 -24.51
C THR A 257 -23.91 -39.10 -25.36
N THR A 258 -22.86 -38.30 -25.12
CA THR A 258 -21.54 -38.84 -24.72
C THR A 258 -20.68 -37.77 -24.03
N THR A 259 -20.24 -38.08 -22.83
CA THR A 259 -19.11 -37.46 -22.12
C THR A 259 -17.91 -37.34 -23.05
N THR A 260 -17.57 -36.13 -23.49
CA THR A 260 -16.29 -35.88 -24.18
C THR A 260 -15.44 -34.98 -23.31
N THR A 261 -14.51 -35.63 -22.62
CA THR A 261 -13.32 -35.07 -22.01
C THR A 261 -12.68 -34.09 -22.98
N SER A 262 -12.85 -32.78 -22.75
CA SER A 262 -12.16 -31.75 -23.52
C SER A 262 -10.69 -31.78 -23.14
N THR A 263 -9.92 -32.51 -23.94
CA THR A 263 -8.46 -32.47 -23.98
C THR A 263 -8.02 -31.03 -24.21
N SER A 264 -7.64 -30.37 -23.12
CA SER A 264 -7.07 -29.03 -23.10
C SER A 264 -5.66 -29.10 -23.68
N THR A 265 -5.54 -29.00 -25.00
CA THR A 265 -4.25 -28.71 -25.63
C THR A 265 -3.94 -27.22 -25.50
N SER A 266 -2.76 -26.98 -24.96
CA SER A 266 -2.06 -25.75 -24.63
C SER A 266 -2.00 -24.69 -25.76
N ASN A 267 -2.04 -23.41 -25.33
CA ASN A 267 -1.58 -22.19 -26.03
C ASN A 267 -2.57 -21.33 -26.85
N ALA A 268 -3.84 -21.19 -26.47
CA ALA A 268 -4.58 -19.97 -26.86
C ALA A 268 -3.98 -18.74 -26.15
N ALA A 269 -3.71 -17.65 -26.89
CA ALA A 269 -3.15 -16.41 -26.37
C ALA A 269 -4.12 -15.70 -25.40
N ALA A 270 -3.59 -14.98 -24.40
CA ALA A 270 -4.43 -14.19 -23.50
C ALA A 270 -5.07 -13.00 -24.23
N SER A 271 -6.31 -12.64 -23.86
CA SER A 271 -7.00 -11.49 -24.45
C SER A 271 -6.32 -10.16 -24.10
N SER A 272 -6.46 -9.14 -24.96
CA SER A 272 -5.89 -7.80 -24.70
C SER A 272 -6.38 -7.19 -23.39
N ALA A 273 -7.64 -7.43 -23.00
CA ALA A 273 -8.18 -6.99 -21.72
C ALA A 273 -7.46 -7.67 -20.54
N ALA A 274 -7.19 -8.97 -20.66
CA ALA A 274 -6.48 -9.73 -19.63
C ALA A 274 -5.01 -9.28 -19.47
N LEU A 275 -4.32 -9.04 -20.60
CA LEU A 275 -2.98 -8.47 -20.61
C LEU A 275 -2.95 -7.09 -19.94
N GLN A 276 -3.91 -6.22 -20.26
CA GLN A 276 -4.01 -4.89 -19.64
C GLN A 276 -4.19 -4.98 -18.12
N VAL A 277 -5.08 -5.85 -17.62
CA VAL A 277 -5.27 -6.05 -16.18
C VAL A 277 -3.98 -6.51 -15.51
N ALA A 278 -3.25 -7.44 -16.12
CA ALA A 278 -1.97 -7.92 -15.60
C ALA A 278 -0.91 -6.81 -15.57
N THR A 279 -0.77 -6.04 -16.66
CA THR A 279 0.14 -4.89 -16.73
C THR A 279 -0.19 -3.85 -15.67
N THR A 280 -1.46 -3.46 -15.51
CA THR A 280 -1.90 -2.51 -14.48
C THR A 280 -1.59 -3.03 -13.08
N ALA A 281 -1.81 -4.33 -12.82
CA ALA A 281 -1.47 -4.93 -11.53
C ALA A 281 0.04 -4.85 -11.23
N GLY A 282 0.90 -5.12 -12.22
CA GLY A 282 2.34 -4.97 -12.09
C GLY A 282 2.78 -3.54 -11.76
N ARG A 283 2.17 -2.55 -12.44
CA ARG A 283 2.41 -1.13 -12.15
C ARG A 283 2.00 -0.75 -10.73
N MET A 284 0.80 -1.17 -10.30
CA MET A 284 0.30 -0.91 -8.95
C MET A 284 1.19 -1.53 -7.87
N ASP A 285 1.64 -2.77 -8.05
CA ASP A 285 2.54 -3.42 -7.10
C ASP A 285 3.85 -2.64 -6.93
N TYR A 286 4.46 -2.17 -8.02
CA TYR A 286 5.66 -1.33 -7.94
C TYR A 286 5.41 -0.03 -7.15
N PHE A 287 4.36 0.72 -7.48
CA PHE A 287 4.07 1.99 -6.79
C PHE A 287 3.60 1.81 -5.35
N ASN A 288 3.10 0.61 -5.01
CA ASN A 288 2.83 0.21 -3.63
C ASN A 288 4.09 -0.30 -2.91
N GLY A 289 5.27 -0.30 -3.55
CA GLY A 289 6.51 -0.80 -2.96
C GLY A 289 6.51 -2.30 -2.71
N ASN A 290 5.60 -3.04 -3.34
CA ASN A 290 5.60 -4.49 -3.32
C ASN A 290 6.75 -5.00 -4.20
N SER A 291 7.33 -6.13 -3.81
CA SER A 291 8.32 -6.81 -4.66
C SER A 291 7.62 -7.45 -5.87
N LEU A 292 8.34 -7.56 -6.99
CA LEU A 292 7.85 -8.26 -8.18
C LEU A 292 7.34 -9.65 -7.81
N ASN A 293 6.08 -9.93 -8.12
CA ASN A 293 5.50 -11.27 -7.96
C ASN A 293 5.83 -12.16 -9.16
N GLU A 294 6.84 -13.03 -8.99
CA GLU A 294 7.23 -14.07 -9.96
C GLU A 294 6.18 -15.16 -10.17
N SER A 295 5.07 -15.12 -9.43
CA SER A 295 3.96 -16.08 -9.50
C SER A 295 2.63 -15.34 -9.43
N TYR A 296 2.51 -14.24 -10.18
CA TYR A 296 1.30 -13.47 -10.35
C TYR A 296 0.19 -14.30 -11.03
N SER A 297 0.53 -15.02 -12.09
CA SER A 297 -0.39 -15.88 -12.83
C SER A 297 0.33 -17.15 -13.28
N SER A 298 -0.41 -18.25 -13.36
CA SER A 298 0.07 -19.49 -14.00
C SER A 298 0.07 -19.40 -15.52
N HIS A 299 -0.58 -18.38 -16.11
CA HIS A 299 -0.54 -18.14 -17.55
C HIS A 299 0.70 -17.32 -17.93
N SER A 300 1.51 -17.83 -18.85
CA SER A 300 2.79 -17.22 -19.27
C SER A 300 2.64 -15.78 -19.75
N ASP A 301 1.65 -15.51 -20.61
CA ASP A 301 1.46 -14.17 -21.18
C ASP A 301 1.04 -13.16 -20.11
N LEU A 302 0.19 -13.57 -19.16
CA LEU A 302 -0.23 -12.71 -18.05
C LEU A 302 0.92 -12.45 -17.08
N GLN A 303 1.73 -13.47 -16.77
CA GLN A 303 2.93 -13.30 -15.97
C GLN A 303 3.93 -12.36 -16.64
N THR A 304 4.11 -12.48 -17.96
CA THR A 304 4.97 -11.59 -18.75
C THR A 304 4.44 -10.15 -18.74
N ALA A 305 3.15 -9.95 -19.04
CA ALA A 305 2.51 -8.63 -19.04
C ALA A 305 2.58 -7.94 -17.67
N TYR A 306 2.40 -8.71 -16.59
CA TYR A 306 2.60 -8.23 -15.23
C TYR A 306 4.04 -7.75 -14.99
N SER A 307 5.05 -8.57 -15.31
CA SER A 307 6.46 -8.22 -15.12
C SER A 307 6.90 -7.01 -15.96
N GLN A 308 6.36 -6.89 -17.18
CA GLN A 308 6.57 -5.72 -18.04
C GLN A 308 5.97 -4.46 -17.41
N GLY A 309 4.72 -4.54 -16.92
CA GLY A 309 4.07 -3.43 -16.21
C GLY A 309 4.87 -2.95 -15.00
N TYR A 310 5.34 -3.89 -14.16
CA TYR A 310 6.18 -3.58 -13.00
C TYR A 310 7.48 -2.86 -13.41
N SER A 311 8.15 -3.36 -14.45
CA SER A 311 9.41 -2.78 -14.92
C SER A 311 9.22 -1.40 -15.55
N ALA A 312 8.13 -1.21 -16.31
CA ALA A 312 7.76 0.09 -16.87
C ALA A 312 7.47 1.11 -15.76
N ALA A 313 6.68 0.75 -14.74
CA ALA A 313 6.42 1.63 -13.60
C ALA A 313 7.70 2.06 -12.87
N LYS A 314 8.70 1.16 -12.77
CA LYS A 314 10.02 1.49 -12.23
C LYS A 314 10.75 2.55 -13.05
N SER A 315 10.75 2.42 -14.37
CA SER A 315 11.37 3.39 -15.25
C SER A 315 10.62 4.73 -15.22
N ASP A 316 9.30 4.71 -15.34
CA ASP A 316 8.45 5.90 -15.34
C ASP A 316 8.54 6.66 -14.00
N GLY A 317 8.54 5.95 -12.87
CA GLY A 317 8.70 6.55 -11.55
C GLY A 317 10.07 7.21 -11.37
N ALA A 318 11.15 6.59 -11.86
CA ALA A 318 12.47 7.21 -11.85
C ALA A 318 12.52 8.48 -12.69
N LYS A 319 11.93 8.46 -13.88
CA LYS A 319 11.80 9.65 -14.74
C LYS A 319 11.00 10.76 -14.05
N ALA A 320 9.84 10.43 -13.48
CA ALA A 320 9.01 11.37 -12.74
C ALA A 320 9.75 12.04 -11.57
N ARG A 321 10.58 11.29 -10.83
CA ARG A 321 11.44 11.85 -9.78
C ARG A 321 12.44 12.86 -10.36
N THR A 322 13.12 12.50 -11.44
CA THR A 322 14.12 13.37 -12.10
C THR A 322 13.48 14.65 -12.62
N ASP A 323 12.33 14.55 -13.28
CA ASP A 323 11.60 15.71 -13.82
C ASP A 323 11.13 16.62 -12.69
N ALA A 324 10.60 16.07 -11.59
CA ALA A 324 10.21 16.85 -10.41
C ALA A 324 11.38 17.63 -9.80
N ILE A 325 12.59 17.05 -9.79
CA ILE A 325 13.80 17.72 -9.31
C ILE A 325 14.18 18.88 -10.23
N ALA A 326 14.14 18.66 -11.54
CA ALA A 326 14.46 19.70 -12.52
C ALA A 326 13.46 20.86 -12.43
N ASP A 327 12.17 20.57 -12.38
CA ASP A 327 11.10 21.57 -12.27
C ASP A 327 11.23 22.39 -10.98
N ALA A 328 11.46 21.75 -9.84
CA ALA A 328 11.66 22.45 -8.58
C ALA A 328 12.93 23.33 -8.58
N LYS A 329 14.04 22.86 -9.16
CA LYS A 329 15.29 23.64 -9.29
C LYS A 329 15.12 24.86 -10.19
N ASN A 330 14.32 24.74 -11.25
CA ASN A 330 14.03 25.83 -12.18
C ASN A 330 12.96 26.81 -11.66
N GLY A 331 12.38 26.55 -10.49
CA GLY A 331 11.32 27.38 -9.92
C GLY A 331 9.95 27.22 -10.63
N SER A 332 9.77 26.16 -11.43
CA SER A 332 8.50 25.83 -12.05
C SER A 332 7.45 25.50 -10.99
N ALA A 333 6.19 25.87 -11.20
CA ALA A 333 5.09 25.46 -10.32
C ALA A 333 4.80 23.94 -10.45
N LEU A 334 4.25 23.34 -9.38
CA LEU A 334 3.87 21.93 -9.36
C LEU A 334 2.92 21.56 -10.51
N ASN A 335 3.33 20.66 -11.40
CA ASN A 335 2.45 20.10 -12.43
C ASN A 335 1.52 19.02 -11.86
N LYS A 336 0.25 19.38 -11.64
CA LYS A 336 -0.81 18.46 -11.15
C LYS A 336 -1.35 17.49 -12.21
N SER A 337 -0.86 17.59 -13.45
CA SER A 337 -1.26 16.77 -14.58
C SER A 337 -0.04 16.28 -15.36
N TYR A 338 1.04 15.97 -14.64
CA TYR A 338 2.27 15.42 -15.20
C TYR A 338 2.03 14.06 -15.87
N SER A 339 1.15 13.22 -15.30
CA SER A 339 0.81 11.92 -15.88
C SER A 339 -0.64 11.51 -15.59
N ASN A 340 -1.24 10.79 -16.55
CA ASN A 340 -2.52 10.11 -16.36
C ASN A 340 -2.38 8.83 -15.52
N ASP A 341 -1.16 8.32 -15.33
CA ASP A 341 -0.90 7.25 -14.37
C ASP A 341 -0.77 7.85 -12.97
N LEU A 342 -1.74 7.52 -12.10
CA LEU A 342 -1.80 8.04 -10.73
C LEU A 342 -0.57 7.67 -9.87
N GLY A 343 0.08 6.56 -10.16
CA GLY A 343 1.32 6.16 -9.49
C GLY A 343 2.49 7.07 -9.87
N VAL A 344 2.65 7.31 -11.17
CA VAL A 344 3.66 8.24 -11.72
C VAL A 344 3.42 9.67 -11.23
N GLN A 345 2.17 10.16 -11.33
CA GLN A 345 1.77 11.48 -10.84
C GLN A 345 2.12 11.67 -9.37
N ARG A 346 1.83 10.68 -8.53
CA ARG A 346 2.14 10.71 -7.09
C ARG A 346 3.65 10.74 -6.81
N VAL A 347 4.47 10.03 -7.60
CA VAL A 347 5.93 10.08 -7.44
C VAL A 347 6.45 11.48 -7.74
N TYR A 348 6.02 12.06 -8.87
CA TYR A 348 6.36 13.43 -9.26
C TYR A 348 5.97 14.43 -8.15
N GLU A 349 4.70 14.44 -7.75
CA GLU A 349 4.18 15.36 -6.71
C GLU A 349 4.90 15.18 -5.37
N SER A 350 5.15 13.94 -4.95
CA SER A 350 5.82 13.69 -3.68
C SER A 350 7.24 14.22 -3.69
N MET A 351 7.99 14.01 -4.77
CA MET A 351 9.38 14.49 -4.84
C MET A 351 9.41 16.02 -4.86
N TYR A 352 8.59 16.65 -5.69
CA TYR A 352 8.48 18.11 -5.79
C TYR A 352 8.15 18.74 -4.43
N ASN A 353 7.12 18.24 -3.74
CA ASN A 353 6.71 18.77 -2.43
C ASN A 353 7.76 18.53 -1.34
N ASN A 354 8.50 17.43 -1.39
CA ASN A 354 9.59 17.16 -0.45
C ASN A 354 10.76 18.14 -0.63
N LEU A 355 11.11 18.48 -1.88
CA LEU A 355 12.12 19.49 -2.20
C LEU A 355 11.71 20.86 -1.68
N GLU A 356 10.47 21.28 -1.94
CA GLU A 356 9.92 22.53 -1.42
C GLU A 356 9.94 22.58 0.11
N THR A 357 9.55 21.48 0.76
CA THR A 357 9.60 21.38 2.22
C THR A 357 11.03 21.53 2.74
N ALA A 358 12.00 20.86 2.11
CA ALA A 358 13.42 20.95 2.49
C ALA A 358 13.97 22.37 2.32
N ARG A 359 13.70 23.01 1.16
CA ARG A 359 14.09 24.38 0.87
C ARG A 359 13.51 25.36 1.89
N ASN A 360 12.21 25.26 2.17
CA ASN A 360 11.54 26.11 3.15
C ASN A 360 12.09 25.89 4.56
N GLN A 361 12.43 24.65 4.93
CA GLN A 361 13.07 24.39 6.23
C GLN A 361 14.45 25.05 6.34
N GLY A 362 15.26 25.02 5.27
CA GLY A 362 16.55 25.71 5.21
C GLY A 362 16.41 27.22 5.42
N VAL A 363 15.45 27.85 4.72
CA VAL A 363 15.10 29.27 4.91
C VAL A 363 14.74 29.56 6.37
N GLN A 364 13.90 28.73 6.98
CA GLN A 364 13.46 28.93 8.37
C GLN A 364 14.59 28.74 9.38
N ASP A 365 15.46 27.76 9.18
CA ASP A 365 16.60 27.54 10.07
C ASP A 365 17.59 28.70 10.00
N ALA A 366 17.87 29.23 8.80
CA ALA A 366 18.71 30.42 8.62
C ALA A 366 18.09 31.67 9.28
N LYS A 367 16.78 31.91 9.10
CA LYS A 367 16.06 33.02 9.76
C LYS A 367 16.09 32.93 11.29
N ASN A 368 16.12 31.72 11.83
CA ASN A 368 16.20 31.46 13.26
C ASN A 368 17.65 31.47 13.79
N GLY A 369 18.64 31.84 12.98
CA GLY A 369 20.05 31.90 13.39
C GLY A 369 20.68 30.54 13.68
N LYS A 370 20.09 29.44 13.19
CA LYS A 370 20.67 28.10 13.37
C LYS A 370 21.87 27.91 12.44
N ILE A 371 22.80 27.06 12.86
CA ILE A 371 23.90 26.60 12.01
C ILE A 371 23.33 25.69 10.91
N ASN A 372 23.91 25.77 9.73
CA ASN A 372 23.57 24.95 8.58
C ASN A 372 23.61 23.44 8.91
N ASN A 373 22.50 22.75 8.69
CA ASN A 373 22.43 21.30 8.87
C ASN A 373 22.94 20.55 7.63
N VAL A 374 24.23 20.19 7.63
CA VAL A 374 24.89 19.40 6.57
C VAL A 374 24.40 17.95 6.49
N SER A 375 23.55 17.50 7.41
CA SER A 375 22.98 16.15 7.44
C SER A 375 21.46 16.19 7.63
N TYR A 376 20.80 17.19 7.03
CA TYR A 376 19.35 17.31 6.98
C TYR A 376 18.70 16.08 6.32
N SER A 377 19.31 15.56 5.25
CA SER A 377 18.81 14.40 4.53
C SER A 377 19.94 13.52 4.00
N LEU A 378 19.72 12.19 3.99
CA LEU A 378 20.58 11.25 3.26
C LEU A 378 20.30 11.25 1.76
N ASP A 379 19.12 11.73 1.35
CA ASP A 379 18.83 12.00 -0.06
C ASP A 379 19.52 13.31 -0.46
N ALA A 380 20.48 13.20 -1.38
CA ALA A 380 21.34 14.31 -1.82
C ALA A 380 20.55 15.47 -2.43
N ASP A 381 19.45 15.21 -3.16
CA ASP A 381 18.64 16.26 -3.77
C ASP A 381 17.89 17.06 -2.69
N LEU A 382 17.36 16.37 -1.67
CA LEU A 382 16.72 17.04 -0.53
C LEU A 382 17.73 17.82 0.32
N GLN A 383 18.94 17.29 0.52
CA GLN A 383 20.03 18.01 1.20
C GLN A 383 20.42 19.26 0.42
N ALA A 384 20.56 19.17 -0.90
CA ALA A 384 20.87 20.31 -1.75
C ALA A 384 19.75 21.38 -1.74
N ALA A 385 18.48 20.95 -1.75
CA ALA A 385 17.35 21.87 -1.65
C ALA A 385 17.33 22.61 -0.30
N TYR A 386 17.57 21.91 0.81
CA TYR A 386 17.74 22.53 2.14
C TYR A 386 18.88 23.56 2.13
N GLN A 387 20.05 23.18 1.62
CA GLN A 387 21.22 24.06 1.55
C GLN A 387 20.93 25.33 0.73
N THR A 388 20.26 25.17 -0.40
CA THR A 388 19.85 26.29 -1.28
C THR A 388 18.95 27.26 -0.51
N GLY A 389 17.95 26.75 0.21
CA GLY A 389 17.09 27.55 1.06
C GLY A 389 17.85 28.27 2.18
N PHE A 390 18.73 27.58 2.88
CA PHE A 390 19.55 28.16 3.94
C PHE A 390 20.44 29.30 3.42
N ASN A 391 21.18 29.05 2.33
CA ASN A 391 22.12 30.02 1.74
C ASN A 391 21.40 31.26 1.20
N SER A 392 20.17 31.11 0.70
CA SER A 392 19.37 32.23 0.18
C SER A 392 19.10 33.32 1.21
N VAL A 393 19.14 32.98 2.51
CA VAL A 393 18.97 33.93 3.62
C VAL A 393 20.30 34.27 4.29
N ALA A 394 21.18 33.26 4.48
CA ALA A 394 22.43 33.44 5.20
C ALA A 394 23.38 34.46 4.53
N ALA A 395 23.34 34.56 3.20
CA ALA A 395 24.11 35.55 2.44
C ALA A 395 23.69 37.01 2.73
N GLY A 396 22.43 37.25 3.12
CA GLY A 396 21.93 38.59 3.44
C GLY A 396 22.12 39.01 4.90
N ASN A 397 22.39 38.06 5.81
CA ASN A 397 22.36 38.28 7.26
C ASN A 397 23.75 38.23 7.94
N ASN A 398 24.87 38.22 7.19
CA ASN A 398 26.24 38.12 7.74
C ASN A 398 26.49 36.93 8.70
N ILE A 399 25.67 35.87 8.63
CA ILE A 399 25.76 34.70 9.55
C ILE A 399 27.09 33.92 9.36
N TYR A 400 27.76 34.08 8.21
CA TYR A 400 29.07 33.46 7.95
C TYR A 400 30.25 34.10 8.73
N GLN A 401 30.06 35.22 9.44
CA GLN A 401 31.16 35.96 10.08
C GLN A 401 31.53 35.51 11.51
N LEU A 402 30.85 34.52 12.10
CA LEU A 402 31.17 34.04 13.46
C LEU A 402 32.26 32.96 13.53
N ASN A 403 33.07 32.78 12.47
CA ASN A 403 34.33 32.04 12.53
C ASN A 403 35.47 32.93 13.06
N ILE A 404 35.26 33.60 14.20
CA ILE A 404 36.36 34.27 14.92
C ILE A 404 37.13 33.19 15.66
N SER A 405 38.18 32.66 15.02
CA SER A 405 39.26 31.96 15.71
C SER A 405 39.99 32.97 16.60
N PHE A 406 39.78 32.87 17.91
CA PHE A 406 40.68 33.48 18.89
C PHE A 406 41.95 32.62 18.96
N THR A 407 42.99 33.03 18.25
CA THR A 407 44.36 32.67 18.64
C THR A 407 44.78 33.69 19.69
N VAL A 408 44.92 33.22 20.93
CA VAL A 408 45.50 33.99 22.02
C VAL A 408 47.00 34.07 21.75
N ASP A 409 47.48 35.19 21.20
CA ASP A 409 48.90 35.53 21.28
C ASP A 409 49.17 36.03 22.71
N GLY A 410 49.55 35.09 23.57
CA GLY A 410 50.17 35.37 24.86
C GLY A 410 51.68 35.20 24.70
N VAL A 411 52.38 36.30 24.40
CA VAL A 411 53.79 36.46 24.75
C VAL A 411 53.86 37.55 25.83
N ASP A 412 54.49 37.13 26.93
CA ASP A 412 54.85 37.78 28.19
C ASP A 412 53.75 38.11 29.22
#